data_AF-C0FW99-F1
#
_entry.id   AF-C0FW99-F1
#
_cell.length_a   1.000
_cell.length_b   1.000
_cell.length_c   1.000
_cell.angle_alpha   90.00
_cell.angle_beta   90.00
_cell.angle_gamma   90.00
#
_symmetry.space_group_name_H-M   'P 1'
#
loop_
_entity.id
_entity.type
_entity.pdbx_description
1 polymer ?
#
loop_
_entity_poly.entity_id
_entity_poly.type
_entity_poly.pdbx_seq_one_letter_code
_entity_poly.pdbx_strand_id
1 'polypeptide(L)' 'MKKYIIPDWIKQYENDAAPFSIEKIVLKKYEDDWTLFFYSNDDTTGGIVINQSSGTTIAELLDYAEHNHIAIEYSL' A
#
# COMPACT_ATOMS: atom_id res chain seq x y z
N MET A 1 -6.93 12.89 -19.19
CA MET A 1 -6.20 12.26 -18.07
C MET A 1 -6.82 12.76 -16.77
N LYS A 2 -7.37 11.87 -15.93
CA LYS A 2 -7.80 12.26 -14.58
C LYS A 2 -6.54 12.68 -13.81
N LYS A 3 -6.59 13.82 -13.11
CA LYS A 3 -5.53 14.17 -12.15
C LYS A 3 -5.57 13.12 -11.05
N TYR A 4 -4.53 12.30 -10.99
CA TYR A 4 -4.32 11.36 -9.90
C TYR A 4 -4.02 12.17 -8.63
N ILE A 5 -4.77 11.92 -7.55
CA ILE A 5 -4.56 12.57 -6.25
C ILE A 5 -4.12 11.47 -5.31
N ILE A 6 -2.84 11.49 -4.93
CA ILE A 6 -2.32 10.62 -3.88
C ILE A 6 -3.01 11.01 -2.56
N PRO A 7 -3.67 10.07 -1.85
CA PRO A 7 -4.22 10.31 -0.52
C PRO A 7 -3.16 10.80 0.45
N ASP A 8 -3.54 11.65 1.40
CA ASP A 8 -2.57 12.25 2.33
C ASP A 8 -1.88 11.21 3.23
N TRP A 9 -2.55 10.10 3.52
CA TRP A 9 -1.97 9.00 4.27
C TRP A 9 -0.86 8.27 3.49
N ILE A 10 -0.98 8.16 2.15
CA ILE A 10 0.09 7.62 1.30
C ILE A 10 1.26 8.61 1.23
N LYS A 11 1.00 9.91 1.12
CA LYS A 11 2.07 10.93 1.13
C LYS A 11 2.84 10.95 2.44
N GLN A 12 2.13 10.80 3.56
CA GLN A 12 2.76 10.70 4.87
C GLN A 12 3.66 9.46 4.91
N TYR A 13 3.16 8.33 4.42
CA TYR A 13 3.97 7.12 4.31
C TYR A 13 5.17 7.28 3.39
N GLU A 14 5.04 7.88 2.20
CA GLU A 14 6.17 8.15 1.30
C GLU A 14 7.21 9.06 1.93
N ASN A 15 6.82 10.01 2.80
CA ASN A 15 7.78 10.84 3.53
C ASN A 15 8.50 10.05 4.64
N ASP A 16 7.77 9.20 5.36
CA ASP A 16 8.33 8.36 6.42
C ASP A 16 9.19 7.21 5.85
N ALA A 17 8.79 6.70 4.69
CA ALA A 17 9.45 5.67 3.90
C ALA A 17 10.36 6.25 2.83
N ALA A 18 10.57 7.58 2.76
CA ALA A 18 11.44 8.24 1.78
C ALA A 18 12.87 7.66 1.68
N PRO A 19 13.48 7.10 2.74
CA PRO A 19 14.76 6.40 2.59
C PRO A 19 14.66 5.03 1.91
N PHE A 20 13.47 4.52 1.62
CA PHE A 20 13.20 3.18 1.10
C PHE A 20 12.39 3.27 -0.22
N SER A 21 12.98 2.84 -1.34
CA SER A 21 12.23 2.67 -2.58
C SER A 21 11.24 1.52 -2.41
N ILE A 22 9.93 1.80 -2.38
CA ILE A 22 8.90 0.75 -2.29
C ILE A 22 8.91 -0.02 -3.60
N GLU A 23 9.27 -1.29 -3.55
CA GLU A 23 9.37 -2.16 -4.73
C GLU A 23 8.16 -3.08 -4.85
N LYS A 24 7.55 -3.41 -3.72
CA LYS A 24 6.50 -4.41 -3.62
C LYS A 24 5.53 -4.12 -2.50
N ILE A 25 4.26 -4.40 -2.76
CA ILE A 25 3.19 -4.35 -1.77
C ILE A 25 2.61 -5.75 -1.62
N VAL A 26 2.50 -6.25 -0.39
CA VAL A 26 1.86 -7.54 -0.08
C VAL A 26 0.61 -7.30 0.72
N LEU A 27 -0.53 -7.71 0.18
CA LEU A 27 -1.79 -7.74 0.90
C LEU A 27 -1.93 -9.11 1.60
N LYS A 28 -1.91 -9.12 2.94
CA LYS A 28 -2.17 -10.31 3.76
C LYS A 28 -3.53 -10.23 4.42
N LYS A 29 -4.25 -11.35 4.47
CA LYS A 29 -5.50 -11.44 5.24
C LYS A 29 -5.22 -11.95 6.65
N TYR A 30 -5.77 -11.29 7.66
CA TYR A 30 -5.76 -11.73 9.06
C TYR A 30 -7.19 -11.73 9.59
N GLU A 31 -7.78 -12.92 9.73
CA GLU A 31 -9.19 -13.08 10.14
C GLU A 31 -10.15 -12.27 9.24
N ASP A 32 -10.78 -11.23 9.78
CA ASP A 32 -11.70 -10.34 9.07
C ASP A 32 -11.04 -9.07 8.52
N ASP A 33 -9.79 -8.83 8.91
CA ASP A 33 -9.01 -7.67 8.50
C ASP A 33 -8.00 -8.02 7.40
N TRP A 34 -7.62 -7.00 6.64
CA TRP A 34 -6.53 -7.06 5.70
C TRP A 34 -5.37 -6.23 6.23
N THR A 35 -4.14 -6.61 5.95
CA THR A 35 -2.96 -5.80 6.26
C THR A 35 -2.11 -5.72 5.01
N LEU A 36 -1.78 -4.50 4.63
CA LEU A 36 -0.81 -4.24 3.58
C LEU A 36 0.56 -4.13 4.18
N PHE A 37 1.52 -4.79 3.56
CA PHE A 37 2.94 -4.67 3.86
C PHE A 37 3.64 -4.04 2.67
N PHE A 38 4.53 -3.11 2.95
CA PHE A 38 5.39 -2.51 1.95
C PHE A 38 6.79 -3.11 2.11
N TYR A 39 7.42 -3.40 0.98
CA TYR A 39 8.74 -4.00 0.92
C TYR A 39 9.70 -3.11 0.12
N SER A 40 10.94 -3.06 0.61
CA SER A 40 12.10 -2.47 -0.08
C SER A 40 13.29 -3.37 0.16
N ASN A 41 13.98 -3.83 -0.90
CA ASN A 41 15.11 -4.77 -0.78
C ASN A 41 14.78 -6.04 0.05
N ASP A 42 13.60 -6.63 -0.15
CA ASP A 42 13.08 -7.80 0.58
C ASP A 42 12.81 -7.61 2.09
N ASP A 43 13.08 -6.42 2.66
CA ASP A 43 12.74 -6.07 4.04
C ASP A 43 11.37 -5.40 4.13
N THR A 44 10.61 -5.69 5.20
CA THR A 44 9.35 -4.99 5.48
C THR A 44 9.64 -3.58 5.98
N THR A 45 9.25 -2.57 5.22
CA THR A 45 9.43 -1.15 5.61
C THR A 45 8.24 -0.60 6.40
N GLY A 46 7.18 -1.39 6.57
CA GLY A 46 6.00 -1.06 7.37
C GLY A 46 4.76 -1.80 6.89
N GLY A 47 3.64 -1.53 7.56
CA GLY A 47 2.34 -2.04 7.14
C GLY A 47 1.15 -1.27 7.70
N ILE A 48 0.01 -1.38 7.01
CA ILE A 48 -1.24 -0.69 7.34
C ILE A 48 -2.34 -1.73 7.47
N VAL A 49 -3.03 -1.72 8.60
CA VAL A 49 -4.22 -2.55 8.83
C VAL A 49 -5.41 -1.87 8.16
N ILE A 50 -6.06 -2.61 7.28
CA ILE A 50 -7.29 -2.27 6.56
C ILE A 50 -8.39 -3.15 7.12
N ASN A 51 -9.28 -2.55 7.92
CA ASN A 51 -10.49 -3.23 8.36
C ASN A 51 -11.61 -3.14 7.28
N GLN A 52 -12.67 -3.94 7.42
CA GLN A 52 -13.79 -3.97 6.45
C GLN A 52 -14.46 -2.61 6.20
N SER A 53 -14.33 -1.62 7.10
CA SER A 53 -14.87 -0.27 6.89
C SER A 53 -14.04 0.60 5.91
N SER A 54 -12.88 0.10 5.50
CA SER A 54 -11.84 0.83 4.75
C SER A 54 -11.88 0.59 3.24
N GLY A 55 -13.05 0.30 2.64
CA GLY A 55 -13.18 0.01 1.21
C GLY A 55 -12.58 1.07 0.28
N THR A 56 -12.62 2.35 0.69
CA THR A 56 -11.96 3.47 0.01
C THR A 56 -10.44 3.32 0.01
N THR A 57 -9.85 2.86 1.11
CA THR A 57 -8.41 2.69 1.31
C THR A 57 -7.83 1.66 0.34
N ILE A 58 -8.53 0.53 0.09
CA ILE A 58 -8.06 -0.49 -0.86
C ILE A 58 -8.03 0.06 -2.29
N ALA A 59 -9.09 0.73 -2.74
CA ALA A 59 -9.17 1.25 -4.11
C ALA A 59 -8.08 2.30 -4.40
N GLU A 60 -7.84 3.20 -3.44
CA GLU A 60 -6.78 4.22 -3.54
C GLU A 60 -5.36 3.60 -3.61
N LEU A 61 -5.14 2.49 -2.91
CA LEU A 61 -3.90 1.73 -2.93
C LEU A 61 -3.66 1.00 -4.24
N LEU A 62 -4.70 0.40 -4.82
CA LEU A 62 -4.61 -0.23 -6.13
C LEU A 62 -4.24 0.82 -7.18
N ASP A 63 -4.89 2.00 -7.14
CA ASP A 63 -4.60 3.11 -8.05
C ASP A 63 -3.16 3.63 -7.86
N TYR A 64 -2.67 3.69 -6.62
CA TYR A 64 -1.27 4.04 -6.32
C TYR A 64 -0.26 3.04 -6.90
N ALA A 65 -0.49 1.74 -6.67
CA ALA A 65 0.41 0.72 -7.16
C ALA A 65 0.44 0.67 -8.69
N GLU A 66 -0.73 0.81 -9.34
CA GLU A 66 -0.84 0.90 -10.80
C GLU A 66 -0.07 2.11 -11.34
N HIS A 67 -0.24 3.28 -10.72
CA HIS A 67 0.44 4.51 -11.13
C HIS A 67 1.96 4.42 -11.02
N ASN A 68 2.47 3.74 -9.99
CA ASN A 68 3.91 3.64 -9.71
C ASN A 68 4.54 2.34 -10.25
N HIS A 69 3.79 1.52 -11.00
CA HIS A 69 4.25 0.22 -11.49
C HIS A 69 4.77 -0.72 -10.39
N ILE A 70 4.15 -0.66 -9.21
CA ILE A 70 4.51 -1.48 -8.05
C ILE A 70 3.76 -2.81 -8.14
N ALA A 71 4.47 -3.92 -7.91
CA ALA A 71 3.85 -5.23 -7.85
C ALA A 71 2.98 -5.37 -6.58
N ILE A 72 1.73 -5.80 -6.76
CA ILE A 72 0.86 -6.22 -5.66
C ILE A 72 0.81 -7.74 -5.63
N GLU A 73 1.18 -8.31 -4.49
CA GLU A 73 1.02 -9.73 -4.21
C GLU A 73 -0.09 -9.96 -3.18
N TYR A 74 -0.89 -11.00 -3.43
CA TYR A 74 -1.93 -11.44 -2.52
C TYR A 74 -1.45 -12.69 -1.79
N SER A 75 -1.37 -12.62 -0.46
CA SER A 75 -1.12 -13.78 0.40
C SER A 75 -2.37 -14.05 1.22
N LEU A 76 -2.96 -15.23 0.98
CA LEU A 76 -4.06 -15.77 1.77
C LEU A 76 -3.55 -16.39 3.06
#